data_AF-A0A1V5WR24-F1
#
_entry.id   AF-A0A1V5WR24-F1
#
_cell.length_a   1.000
_cell.length_b   1.000
_cell.length_c   1.000
_cell.angle_alpha   90.00
_cell.angle_beta   90.00
_cell.angle_gamma   90.00
#
_symmetry.space_group_name_H-M   'P 1'
#
loop_
_entity.id
_entity.type
_entity.pdbx_description
1 polymer ?
#
loop_
_entity_poly.entity_id
_entity_poly.type
_entity_poly.pdbx_seq_one_letter_code
_entity_poly.pdbx_strand_id
1 'polypeptide(L)'
;MNFVAPNHNIGGTLEEMESKNSGSKIAVLICCIDPRIRGTVDDAVEQELGVKCFKLTAPGASQRLLDPVAREVMMSDVKFALENWAEIVVLCHHGAGCAAYGDNQGQQTSDMITAAHLLRERFSVSVVLCMQDNPEEPHLRVIGRFLA
;
A
#
# COMPACT_ATOMS: atom_id res chain seq x y z
N MET A 1 -16.19 21.86 13.72
CA MET A 1 -15.29 21.66 12.56
C MET A 1 -15.86 20.52 11.75
N ASN A 2 -16.14 20.73 10.45
CA ASN A 2 -16.56 19.64 9.57
C ASN A 2 -15.33 18.76 9.29
N PHE A 3 -15.36 17.52 9.75
CA PHE A 3 -14.38 16.50 9.36
C PHE A 3 -14.68 16.12 7.90
N VAL A 4 -13.94 16.69 6.97
CA VAL A 4 -13.93 16.24 5.59
C VAL A 4 -12.95 15.07 5.56
N ALA A 5 -13.48 13.84 5.52
CA ALA A 5 -12.67 12.66 5.27
C ALA A 5 -11.88 12.89 3.97
N PRO A 6 -10.55 12.71 3.95
CA PRO A 6 -9.77 12.86 2.73
C PRO A 6 -10.33 11.94 1.64
N ASN A 7 -10.36 12.44 0.40
CA ASN A 7 -10.85 11.78 -0.82
C ASN A 7 -10.03 10.52 -1.20
N HIS A 8 -9.86 9.58 -0.29
CA HIS A 8 -9.35 8.26 -0.61
C HIS A 8 -10.51 7.45 -1.19
N ASN A 9 -10.35 6.99 -2.44
CA ASN A 9 -11.21 5.96 -3.00
C ASN A 9 -10.92 4.65 -2.26
N ILE A 10 -11.53 4.49 -1.08
CA ILE A 10 -11.59 3.21 -0.37
C ILE A 10 -12.33 2.27 -1.32
N GLY A 11 -11.62 1.26 -1.82
CA GLY A 11 -12.09 0.34 -2.85
C GLY A 11 -13.10 -0.68 -2.33
N GLY A 12 -14.22 -0.21 -1.78
CA GLY A 12 -15.33 -1.00 -1.23
C GLY A 12 -15.86 -0.40 0.07
N THR A 13 -17.15 -0.60 0.38
CA THR A 13 -17.71 -0.20 1.68
C THR A 13 -17.25 -1.16 2.78
N LEU A 14 -17.25 -0.72 4.05
CA LEU A 14 -16.90 -1.56 5.20
C LEU A 14 -17.72 -2.87 5.21
N GLU A 15 -19.00 -2.79 4.86
CA GLU A 15 -19.93 -3.92 4.77
C GLU A 15 -19.56 -4.93 3.67
N GLU A 16 -18.98 -4.47 2.55
CA GLU A 16 -18.47 -5.34 1.49
C GLU A 16 -17.20 -6.09 1.91
N MET A 17 -16.40 -5.50 2.80
CA MET A 17 -15.23 -6.15 3.39
C MET A 17 -15.64 -7.13 4.48
N GLU A 18 -16.59 -6.81 5.36
CA GLU A 18 -17.00 -7.71 6.46
C GLU A 18 -17.76 -8.95 5.98
N SER A 19 -18.62 -8.83 4.96
CA SER A 19 -19.46 -9.94 4.47
C SER A 19 -18.71 -11.03 3.68
N LYS A 20 -17.45 -10.80 3.29
CA LYS A 20 -16.66 -11.70 2.45
C LYS A 20 -15.44 -12.33 3.14
N ASN A 21 -15.21 -12.06 4.43
CA ASN A 21 -13.93 -12.33 5.10
C ASN A 21 -13.91 -13.50 6.09
N SER A 22 -14.79 -14.50 5.97
CA SER A 22 -14.69 -15.72 6.80
C SER A 22 -13.53 -16.63 6.33
N GLY A 23 -12.27 -16.19 6.51
CA GLY A 23 -11.07 -17.01 6.38
C GLY A 23 -9.95 -16.48 5.46
N SER A 24 -10.18 -15.39 4.73
CA SER A 24 -9.15 -14.79 3.85
C SER A 24 -8.23 -13.86 4.65
N LYS A 25 -6.91 -14.03 4.53
CA LYS A 25 -5.93 -13.10 5.09
C LYS A 25 -6.00 -11.77 4.34
N ILE A 26 -5.99 -10.65 5.07
CA ILE A 26 -5.98 -9.31 4.48
C ILE A 26 -4.60 -8.68 4.63
N ALA A 27 -4.16 -7.99 3.59
CA ALA A 27 -2.99 -7.12 3.59
C ALA A 27 -3.42 -5.67 3.42
N VAL A 28 -2.71 -4.74 4.06
CA VAL A 28 -2.80 -3.31 3.70
C VAL A 28 -1.92 -3.06 2.49
N LEU A 29 -2.50 -2.76 1.34
CA LEU A 29 -1.77 -2.41 0.13
C LEU A 29 -1.64 -0.89 0.01
N ILE A 30 -0.41 -0.39 0.12
CA ILE A 30 -0.08 1.02 -0.08
C ILE A 30 0.60 1.18 -1.44
N CYS A 31 -0.05 1.87 -2.37
CA CYS A 31 0.45 2.01 -3.74
C CYS A 31 0.07 3.36 -4.40
N CYS A 32 0.64 3.63 -5.56
CA CYS A 32 0.35 4.85 -6.31
C CYS A 32 -1.11 4.86 -6.81
N ILE A 33 -1.74 6.03 -6.88
CA ILE A 33 -3.07 6.21 -7.51
C ILE A 33 -3.02 6.22 -9.05
N ASP A 34 -1.85 5.94 -9.65
CA ASP A 34 -1.67 5.95 -11.10
C ASP A 34 -2.68 5.00 -11.77
N PRO A 35 -3.51 5.51 -12.71
CA PRO A 35 -4.57 4.71 -13.34
C PRO A 35 -4.04 3.51 -14.12
N ARG A 36 -2.77 3.54 -14.57
CA ARG A 36 -2.17 2.45 -15.33
C ARG A 36 -1.97 1.19 -14.50
N ILE A 37 -1.79 1.33 -13.18
CA ILE A 37 -1.58 0.21 -12.26
C ILE A 37 -2.84 -0.13 -11.45
N ARG A 38 -3.92 0.64 -11.65
CA ARG A 38 -5.15 0.47 -10.91
C ARG A 38 -5.81 -0.85 -11.30
N GLY A 39 -5.95 -1.75 -10.34
CA GLY A 39 -6.48 -3.10 -10.56
C GLY A 39 -5.37 -4.13 -10.74
N THR A 40 -4.40 -3.89 -11.61
CA THR A 40 -3.31 -4.84 -11.88
C THR A 40 -2.42 -5.09 -10.66
N VAL A 41 -2.14 -4.07 -9.85
CA VAL A 41 -1.34 -4.23 -8.61
C VAL A 41 -2.08 -5.00 -7.53
N ASP A 42 -3.41 -4.91 -7.48
CA ASP A 42 -4.23 -5.64 -6.51
C ASP A 42 -4.21 -7.13 -6.85
N ASP A 43 -4.62 -7.45 -8.08
CA ASP A 43 -4.63 -8.81 -8.62
C ASP A 43 -3.26 -9.49 -8.48
N ALA A 44 -2.18 -8.75 -8.75
CA ALA A 44 -0.83 -9.26 -8.60
C ALA A 44 -0.46 -9.54 -7.14
N VAL A 45 -0.84 -8.68 -6.19
CA VAL A 45 -0.61 -8.94 -4.76
C VAL A 45 -1.43 -10.15 -4.30
N GLU A 46 -2.69 -10.24 -4.72
CA GLU A 46 -3.55 -11.37 -4.38
C GLU A 46 -3.00 -12.69 -4.94
N GLN A 47 -2.53 -12.69 -6.18
CA GLN A 47 -1.95 -13.86 -6.84
C GLN A 47 -0.63 -14.29 -6.20
N GLU A 48 0.26 -13.35 -5.88
CA GLU A 48 1.61 -13.65 -5.37
C GLU A 48 1.61 -13.97 -3.88
N LEU A 49 0.74 -13.32 -3.08
CA LEU A 49 0.74 -13.47 -1.62
C LEU A 49 -0.44 -14.29 -1.10
N GLY A 50 -1.46 -14.56 -1.91
CA GLY A 50 -2.66 -15.30 -1.48
C GLY A 50 -3.49 -14.53 -0.44
N VAL A 51 -3.49 -13.20 -0.51
CA VAL A 51 -4.18 -12.29 0.44
C VAL A 51 -5.13 -11.37 -0.30
N LYS A 52 -6.20 -10.92 0.37
CA LYS A 52 -7.03 -9.81 -0.12
C LYS A 52 -6.42 -8.47 0.30
N CYS A 53 -6.65 -7.40 -0.46
CA CYS A 53 -6.04 -6.11 -0.17
C CYS A 53 -7.04 -5.07 0.37
N PHE A 54 -6.71 -4.46 1.51
CA PHE A 54 -7.22 -3.15 1.92
C PHE A 54 -6.33 -2.05 1.31
N LYS A 55 -6.86 -1.31 0.33
CA LYS A 55 -6.05 -0.41 -0.50
C LYS A 55 -6.00 1.01 0.05
N LEU A 56 -4.79 1.52 0.22
CA LEU A 56 -4.48 2.93 0.49
C LEU A 56 -3.70 3.49 -0.68
N THR A 57 -4.32 4.37 -1.47
CA THR A 57 -3.72 4.90 -2.69
C THR A 57 -3.48 6.41 -2.60
N ALA A 58 -2.30 6.84 -3.04
CA ALA A 58 -1.96 8.26 -3.14
C ALA A 58 -0.86 8.47 -4.20
N PRO A 59 -0.75 9.66 -4.83
CA PRO A 59 0.43 10.01 -5.61
C PRO A 59 1.67 9.92 -4.73
N GLY A 60 2.67 9.15 -5.16
CA GLY A 60 3.88 8.91 -4.36
C GLY A 60 3.56 8.38 -2.95
N ALA A 61 2.76 7.32 -2.83
CA ALA A 61 2.26 6.84 -1.54
C ALA A 61 3.36 6.59 -0.49
N SER A 62 4.52 6.07 -0.89
CA SER A 62 5.69 5.92 0.01
C SER A 62 6.20 7.26 0.52
N GLN A 63 6.30 8.28 -0.34
CA GLN A 63 6.64 9.66 0.02
C GLN A 63 5.64 10.26 1.01
N ARG A 64 4.35 9.96 0.86
CA ARG A 64 3.29 10.44 1.77
C ARG A 64 3.42 9.84 3.17
N LEU A 65 4.02 8.66 3.33
CA LEU A 65 4.40 8.11 4.63
C LEU A 65 5.61 8.82 5.24
N LEU A 66 6.45 9.48 4.44
CA LEU A 66 7.61 10.24 4.90
C LEU A 66 7.28 11.70 5.21
N ASP A 67 6.25 12.26 4.58
CA ASP A 67 5.74 13.60 4.89
C ASP A 67 5.05 13.63 6.26
N PRO A 68 5.49 14.45 7.23
CA PRO A 68 4.96 14.41 8.60
C PRO A 68 3.45 14.65 8.71
N VAL A 69 2.87 15.46 7.83
CA VAL A 69 1.45 15.82 7.87
C VAL A 69 0.58 14.72 7.25
N ALA A 70 0.94 14.27 6.05
CA ALA A 70 0.24 13.19 5.36
C ALA A 70 0.41 11.85 6.08
N ARG A 71 1.55 11.64 6.74
CA ARG A 71 1.86 10.42 7.50
C ARG A 71 0.82 10.13 8.56
N GLU A 72 0.43 11.09 9.39
CA GLU A 72 -0.50 10.81 10.49
C GLU A 72 -1.86 10.31 9.98
N VAL A 73 -2.33 10.84 8.86
CA VAL A 73 -3.57 10.36 8.21
C VAL A 73 -3.41 8.93 7.72
N MET A 74 -2.35 8.66 6.94
CA MET A 74 -2.15 7.32 6.38
C MET A 74 -1.86 6.27 7.47
N MET A 75 -1.15 6.64 8.52
CA MET A 75 -0.88 5.77 9.68
C MET A 75 -2.16 5.46 10.46
N SER A 76 -3.10 6.41 10.55
CA SER A 76 -4.42 6.14 11.15
C SER A 76 -5.19 5.08 10.36
N ASP A 77 -5.19 5.17 9.03
CA ASP A 77 -5.87 4.20 8.16
C ASP A 77 -5.19 2.83 8.20
N VAL A 78 -3.85 2.79 8.21
CA VAL A 78 -3.08 1.55 8.40
C VAL A 78 -3.41 0.91 9.75
N LYS A 79 -3.39 1.69 10.83
CA LYS A 79 -3.71 1.22 12.19
C LYS A 79 -5.10 0.59 12.21
N PHE A 80 -6.08 1.30 11.68
CA PHE A 80 -7.45 0.81 11.61
C PHE A 80 -7.55 -0.53 10.86
N ALA A 81 -6.90 -0.66 9.71
CA ALA A 81 -6.91 -1.91 8.95
C ALA A 81 -6.22 -3.06 9.70
N LEU A 82 -5.08 -2.80 10.37
CA LEU A 82 -4.35 -3.81 11.14
C LEU A 82 -5.10 -4.27 12.40
N GLU A 83 -5.80 -3.35 13.07
CA GLU A 83 -6.56 -3.69 14.29
C GLU A 83 -7.80 -4.55 13.99
N ASN A 84 -8.32 -4.51 12.75
CA ASN A 84 -9.57 -5.19 12.40
C ASN A 84 -9.37 -6.42 11.52
N TRP A 85 -8.46 -6.36 10.52
CA TRP A 85 -8.44 -7.39 9.48
C TRP A 85 -7.05 -7.79 8.95
N ALA A 86 -6.09 -6.88 8.92
CA ALA A 86 -4.85 -7.08 8.18
C ALA A 86 -3.68 -7.56 9.05
N GLU A 87 -2.89 -8.50 8.53
CA GLU A 87 -1.70 -9.05 9.22
C GLU A 87 -0.37 -8.52 8.66
N ILE A 88 -0.39 -8.01 7.43
CA ILE A 88 0.81 -7.55 6.72
C ILE A 88 0.54 -6.22 6.02
N VAL A 89 1.60 -5.44 5.80
CA VAL A 89 1.57 -4.27 4.91
C VAL A 89 2.39 -4.58 3.66
N VAL A 90 1.85 -4.23 2.51
CA VAL A 90 2.52 -4.34 1.22
C VAL A 90 2.73 -2.93 0.67
N LEU A 91 3.99 -2.54 0.47
CA LEU A 91 4.34 -1.31 -0.23
C LEU A 91 4.65 -1.65 -1.70
N CYS A 92 3.89 -1.07 -2.61
CA CYS A 92 4.08 -1.26 -4.05
C CYS A 92 4.39 0.06 -4.75
N HIS A 93 5.43 0.07 -5.59
CA HIS A 93 5.67 1.12 -6.58
C HIS A 93 5.74 0.55 -7.99
N HIS A 94 5.72 1.41 -9.01
CA HIS A 94 5.79 1.01 -10.42
C HIS A 94 6.95 1.70 -11.14
N GLY A 95 7.61 0.98 -12.05
CA GLY A 95 8.81 1.42 -12.76
C GLY A 95 8.57 2.48 -13.83
N ALA A 96 7.32 2.68 -14.28
CA ALA A 96 6.95 3.55 -15.40
C ALA A 96 6.93 5.06 -15.10
N GLY A 97 7.84 5.51 -14.24
CA GLY A 97 7.97 6.91 -13.85
C GLY A 97 6.75 7.38 -13.08
N CYS A 98 6.74 7.19 -11.75
CA CYS A 98 5.72 7.81 -10.93
C CYS A 98 5.82 9.33 -11.09
N ALA A 99 4.71 10.04 -11.33
CA ALA A 99 4.72 11.49 -11.52
C ALA A 99 5.40 12.26 -10.37
N ALA A 100 5.38 11.70 -9.15
CA ALA A 100 6.05 12.27 -7.98
C ALA A 100 7.58 12.07 -7.97
N TYR A 101 8.10 11.13 -8.77
CA TYR A 101 9.51 10.71 -8.75
C TYR A 101 10.23 10.88 -10.09
N GLY A 102 9.50 11.03 -11.20
CA GLY A 102 10.07 10.87 -12.53
C GLY A 102 10.77 9.52 -12.68
N ASP A 103 11.90 9.50 -13.39
CA ASP A 103 12.69 8.29 -13.64
C ASP A 103 13.64 7.89 -12.49
N ASN A 104 13.52 8.52 -11.32
CA ASN A 104 14.42 8.28 -10.19
C ASN A 104 14.02 7.02 -9.38
N GLN A 105 14.17 5.84 -9.99
CA GLN A 105 13.83 4.56 -9.36
C GLN A 105 14.61 4.31 -8.06
N GLY A 106 15.88 4.73 -7.99
CA GLY A 106 16.69 4.59 -6.78
C GLY A 106 16.09 5.30 -5.57
N GLN A 107 15.58 6.53 -5.75
CA GLN A 107 14.88 7.25 -4.69
C GLN A 107 13.57 6.57 -4.29
N GLN A 108 12.81 6.03 -5.26
CA GLN A 108 11.55 5.31 -4.97
C GLN A 108 11.80 4.11 -4.06
N THR A 109 12.81 3.29 -4.38
CA THR A 109 13.17 2.14 -3.56
C THR A 109 13.67 2.56 -2.17
N SER A 110 14.49 3.61 -2.09
CA SER A 110 14.97 4.16 -0.82
C SER A 110 13.82 4.66 0.08
N ASP A 111 12.85 5.37 -0.50
CA ASP A 111 11.69 5.86 0.23
C ASP A 111 10.80 4.73 0.72
N MET A 112 10.62 3.67 -0.07
CA MET A 112 9.89 2.48 0.36
C MET A 112 10.53 1.75 1.52
N ILE A 113 11.86 1.60 1.49
CA ILE A 113 12.61 1.01 2.61
C ILE A 113 12.41 1.87 3.87
N THR A 114 12.53 3.19 3.74
CA THR A 114 12.34 4.12 4.86
C THR A 114 10.91 4.05 5.41
N ALA A 115 9.91 4.05 4.53
CA ALA A 115 8.51 3.92 4.90
C ALA A 115 8.21 2.58 5.60
N ALA A 116 8.82 1.48 5.15
CA ALA A 116 8.69 0.18 5.80
C ALA A 116 9.28 0.18 7.22
N HIS A 117 10.43 0.81 7.43
CA HIS A 117 10.99 0.97 8.77
C HIS A 117 10.07 1.76 9.69
N LEU A 118 9.50 2.87 9.22
CA LEU A 118 8.53 3.67 9.99
C LEU A 118 7.28 2.86 10.38
N LEU A 119 6.74 2.07 9.46
CA LEU A 119 5.58 1.22 9.71
C LEU A 119 5.89 0.15 10.76
N ARG A 120 7.07 -0.47 10.69
CA ARG A 120 7.51 -1.50 11.66
C ARG A 120 7.71 -0.95 13.05
N GLU A 121 8.36 0.22 13.14
CA GLU A 121 8.57 0.89 14.42
C GLU A 121 7.24 1.20 15.12
N ARG A 122 6.20 1.54 14.36
CA ARG A 122 4.91 1.97 14.93
C ARG A 122 3.90 0.83 15.17
N PHE A 123 3.93 -0.24 14.38
CA PHE A 123 2.86 -1.26 14.39
C PHE A 123 3.31 -2.71 14.64
N SER A 124 4.62 -2.99 14.79
CA SER A 124 5.13 -4.37 14.90
C SER A 124 4.54 -5.30 13.83
N VAL A 125 4.56 -4.85 12.57
CA VAL A 125 3.91 -5.51 11.44
C VAL A 125 4.94 -6.05 10.44
N SER A 126 4.62 -7.12 9.72
CA SER A 126 5.46 -7.55 8.59
C SER A 126 5.19 -6.66 7.38
N VAL A 127 6.25 -6.19 6.72
CA VAL A 127 6.18 -5.33 5.52
C VAL A 127 6.82 -6.02 4.33
N VAL A 128 6.10 -6.11 3.22
CA VAL A 128 6.59 -6.61 1.93
C VAL A 128 6.80 -5.43 0.98
N LEU A 129 7.97 -5.37 0.34
CA LEU A 129 8.26 -4.40 -0.70
C LEU A 129 8.11 -5.06 -2.07
N CYS A 130 7.28 -4.48 -2.93
CA CYS A 130 7.08 -4.96 -4.29
C CYS A 130 7.26 -3.83 -5.30
N MET A 131 7.65 -4.20 -6.51
CA MET A 131 7.73 -3.30 -7.65
C MET A 131 7.02 -3.91 -8.85
N GLN A 132 6.23 -3.10 -9.55
CA GLN A 132 5.66 -3.43 -10.84
C GLN A 132 6.56 -2.83 -11.92
N ASP A 133 7.42 -3.63 -12.54
CA ASP A 133 8.37 -3.16 -13.55
C ASP A 133 7.65 -2.54 -14.76
N ASN A 134 6.59 -3.21 -15.26
CA ASN A 134 5.73 -2.75 -16.34
C ASN A 134 4.28 -2.56 -15.84
N PRO A 135 3.70 -1.35 -15.85
CA PRO A 135 2.35 -1.10 -15.35
C PRO A 135 1.26 -1.82 -16.17
N GLU A 136 1.55 -2.19 -17.42
CA GLU A 136 0.61 -2.91 -18.30
C GLU A 136 0.59 -4.42 -18.02
N GLU A 137 1.56 -4.95 -17.26
CA GLU A 137 1.67 -6.37 -16.93
C GLU A 137 1.31 -6.60 -15.45
N PRO A 138 0.56 -7.67 -15.12
CA PRO A 138 0.17 -7.99 -13.74
C PRO A 138 1.31 -8.66 -12.96
N HIS A 139 2.56 -8.39 -13.29
CA HIS A 139 3.72 -9.01 -12.65
C HIS A 139 4.32 -8.08 -11.60
N LEU A 140 4.30 -8.53 -10.36
CA LEU A 140 5.00 -7.88 -9.25
C LEU A 140 6.28 -8.64 -8.92
N ARG A 141 7.37 -7.89 -8.81
CA ARG A 141 8.63 -8.38 -8.26
C ARG A 141 8.72 -7.99 -6.79
N VAL A 142 8.85 -8.98 -5.92
CA VAL A 142 9.19 -8.73 -4.51
C VAL A 142 10.65 -8.30 -4.42
N ILE A 143 10.90 -7.10 -3.90
CA ILE A 143 12.25 -6.51 -3.79
C ILE A 143 12.76 -6.47 -2.34
N GLY A 144 11.92 -6.82 -1.36
CA GLY A 144 12.32 -6.90 0.04
C GLY A 144 11.20 -7.41 0.96
N ARG A 145 11.59 -7.92 2.12
CA ARG A 145 10.67 -8.34 3.20
C ARG A 145 11.27 -7.95 4.55
N PHE A 146 10.45 -7.34 5.40
CA PHE A 146 10.77 -7.04 6.78
C PHE A 146 9.76 -7.76 7.68
N LEU A 147 10.20 -8.76 8.42
CA LEU A 147 9.32 -9.56 9.28
C LEU A 147 9.08 -8.83 10.60
N ALA A 148 7.86 -8.91 11.14
CA ALA A 148 7.47 -8.32 12.43
C ALA A 148 8.42 -8.74 13.55
#